data_AF-A0A0P0E5F6-F1
#
_entry.id   AF-A0A0P0E5F6-F1
#
_cell.length_a   1.000
_cell.length_b   1.000
_cell.length_c   1.000
_cell.angle_alpha   90.00
_cell.angle_beta   90.00
_cell.angle_gamma   90.00
#
_symmetry.space_group_name_H-M   'P 1'
#
loop_
_entity.id
_entity.type
_entity.pdbx_description
1 polymer ?
#
loop_
_entity_poly.entity_id
_entity_poly.type
_entity_poly.pdbx_seq_one_letter_code
_entity_poly.pdbx_strand_id
1 'polypeptide(L)'
;MLWVDFSVSLNLDFKIFATMVPRPVSPSPAEPLIPRFYAGRSILITGATGFMGKVLVERILSTCPEVGRLHLLMRDKKGHSPQKRLAQLKQSQVFDNVRARNHRQLDKLCVVSGDVSKPQLGMDADAIAQLREVSIVFHSAATLKFDEPLPVAIDQNVRSVERLLDICDKLPNMEAFIHVSTAYSNAELTVVEERVYPAPVPLAQACTLAETLPVDLLGQINTQYISPKPNTYTF
;
A
#
# COMPACT_ATOMS: atom_id res chain seq x y z
N MET A 1 -18.60 -10.59 -5.34
CA MET A 1 -18.72 -9.13 -5.17
C MET A 1 -17.45 -8.66 -4.46
N LEU A 2 -16.36 -8.47 -5.21
CA LEU A 2 -15.08 -7.99 -4.71
C LEU A 2 -15.08 -6.48 -4.94
N TRP A 3 -15.41 -5.73 -3.89
CA TRP A 3 -15.25 -4.28 -3.89
C TRP A 3 -13.77 -3.98 -3.63
N VAL A 4 -13.08 -3.50 -4.66
CA VAL A 4 -11.74 -2.92 -4.51
C VAL A 4 -11.95 -1.41 -4.50
N ASP A 5 -11.96 -0.83 -3.31
CA ASP A 5 -12.12 0.61 -3.13
C ASP A 5 -10.81 1.31 -3.53
N PHE A 6 -10.87 2.07 -4.62
CA PHE A 6 -9.81 2.97 -5.06
C PHE A 6 -10.24 4.39 -4.69
N SER A 7 -9.80 4.90 -3.55
CA SER A 7 -9.65 6.35 -3.32
C SER A 7 -8.78 6.63 -2.10
N VAL A 8 -7.67 7.33 -2.32
CA VAL A 8 -7.02 8.14 -1.28
C VAL A 8 -7.12 9.58 -1.73
N SER A 9 -7.83 10.40 -0.96
CA SER A 9 -7.77 11.85 -1.06
C SER A 9 -6.86 12.34 0.06
N LEU A 10 -5.57 12.50 -0.22
CA LEU A 10 -4.68 13.35 0.57
C LEU A 10 -4.71 14.72 -0.12
N ASN A 11 -5.07 15.78 0.61
CA ASN A 11 -4.94 17.17 0.18
C ASN A 11 -3.46 17.57 0.10
N LEU A 12 -2.73 16.93 -0.81
CA LEU A 12 -1.48 17.40 -1.37
C LEU A 12 -1.84 17.88 -2.78
N ASP A 13 -1.23 18.97 -3.26
CA ASP A 13 -1.51 19.67 -4.52
C ASP A 13 -1.26 18.85 -5.80
N PHE A 14 -1.64 17.58 -5.80
CA PHE A 14 -2.02 16.87 -7.00
C PHE A 14 -3.31 17.50 -7.53
N LYS A 15 -3.20 18.24 -8.63
CA LYS A 15 -4.34 18.48 -9.53
C LYS A 15 -4.78 17.15 -10.15
N ILE A 16 -5.31 16.23 -9.34
CA ILE A 16 -6.12 15.12 -9.83
C ILE A 16 -7.47 15.75 -10.13
N PHE A 17 -7.69 16.04 -11.41
CA PHE A 17 -9.03 16.28 -11.90
C PHE A 17 -9.89 15.11 -11.43
N ALA A 18 -10.94 15.41 -10.66
CA ALA A 18 -12.04 14.51 -10.37
C ALA A 18 -12.88 14.24 -11.64
N THR A 19 -12.21 13.89 -12.73
CA THR A 19 -12.84 13.39 -13.95
C THR A 19 -13.03 11.90 -13.76
N MET A 20 -14.29 11.45 -13.72
CA MET A 20 -14.63 10.05 -13.95
C MET A 20 -13.83 9.55 -15.15
N VAL A 21 -12.87 8.65 -14.93
CA VAL A 21 -12.18 7.97 -16.02
C VAL A 21 -13.24 7.11 -16.70
N PRO A 22 -13.57 7.32 -17.98
CA PRO A 22 -14.56 6.51 -18.67
C PRO A 22 -14.18 5.04 -18.57
N ARG A 23 -15.17 4.18 -18.33
CA ARG A 23 -14.96 2.73 -18.27
C ARG A 23 -14.28 2.30 -19.59
N PRO A 24 -13.10 1.66 -19.56
CA PRO A 24 -12.45 1.23 -20.77
C PRO A 24 -13.39 0.31 -21.56
N VAL A 25 -13.60 0.65 -22.83
CA VAL A 25 -14.41 -0.14 -23.77
C VAL A 25 -13.83 -1.56 -23.80
N SER A 26 -14.69 -2.58 -23.72
CA SER A 26 -14.26 -3.98 -23.74
C SER A 26 -13.43 -4.23 -25.01
N PRO A 27 -12.16 -4.60 -24.90
CA PRO A 27 -11.36 -4.89 -26.07
C PRO A 27 -11.85 -6.18 -26.73
N SER A 28 -11.59 -6.27 -28.03
CA SER A 28 -11.84 -7.46 -28.85
C SER A 28 -11.07 -8.69 -28.30
N PRO A 29 -11.26 -9.92 -28.83
CA PRO A 29 -10.74 -11.17 -28.24
C PRO A 29 -9.21 -11.34 -28.36
N ALA A 30 -8.46 -10.25 -28.37
CA ALA A 30 -7.01 -10.20 -28.23
C ALA A 30 -6.57 -10.57 -26.79
N GLU A 31 -5.28 -10.87 -26.67
CA GLU A 31 -4.59 -11.35 -25.46
C GLU A 31 -5.06 -10.74 -24.13
N PRO A 32 -4.97 -11.49 -23.01
CA PRO A 32 -5.46 -11.03 -21.73
C PRO A 32 -4.84 -9.68 -21.32
N LEU A 33 -5.70 -8.68 -21.05
CA LEU A 33 -5.28 -7.30 -20.78
C LEU A 33 -4.34 -7.17 -19.58
N ILE A 34 -4.54 -7.99 -18.54
CA ILE A 34 -3.77 -7.93 -17.30
C ILE A 34 -2.30 -8.33 -17.55
N PRO A 35 -1.98 -9.54 -18.07
CA PRO A 35 -0.62 -9.91 -18.47
C PRO A 35 0.06 -8.87 -19.36
N ARG A 36 -0.65 -8.36 -20.38
CA ARG A 36 -0.13 -7.32 -21.28
C ARG A 36 0.19 -6.02 -20.55
N PHE A 37 -0.67 -5.60 -19.62
CA PHE A 37 -0.41 -4.41 -18.80
C PHE A 37 0.80 -4.60 -17.89
N TYR A 38 1.05 -5.79 -17.34
CA TYR A 38 2.21 -5.99 -16.45
C TYR A 38 3.50 -6.39 -17.17
N ALA A 39 3.46 -6.73 -18.47
CA ALA A 39 4.63 -7.14 -19.23
C ALA A 39 5.75 -6.09 -19.20
N GLY A 40 6.96 -6.51 -18.82
CA GLY A 40 8.16 -5.66 -18.71
C GLY A 40 8.18 -4.67 -17.54
N ARG A 41 7.06 -4.46 -16.85
CA ARG A 41 6.94 -3.46 -15.78
C ARG A 41 7.46 -3.99 -14.44
N SER A 42 8.16 -3.14 -13.69
CA SER A 42 8.58 -3.45 -12.32
C SER A 42 7.62 -2.82 -11.31
N ILE A 43 7.39 -3.52 -10.20
CA ILE A 43 6.35 -3.21 -9.22
C ILE A 43 6.96 -3.07 -7.83
N LEU A 44 6.66 -2.00 -7.12
CA LEU A 44 6.93 -1.88 -5.68
C LEU A 44 5.69 -2.30 -4.89
N ILE A 45 5.86 -3.17 -3.90
CA ILE A 45 4.77 -3.66 -3.04
C ILE A 45 5.15 -3.47 -1.57
N THR A 46 4.36 -2.67 -0.86
CA THR A 46 4.39 -2.62 0.61
C THR A 46 3.41 -3.65 1.18
N GLY A 47 3.73 -4.24 2.33
CA GLY A 47 2.84 -5.23 2.96
C GLY A 47 2.83 -6.61 2.28
N ALA A 48 3.79 -6.90 1.39
CA ALA A 48 3.88 -8.17 0.65
C ALA A 48 3.95 -9.44 1.51
N THR A 49 4.37 -9.31 2.78
CA THR A 49 4.44 -10.42 3.75
C THR A 49 3.12 -10.63 4.52
N GLY A 50 2.16 -9.73 4.37
CA GLY A 50 0.83 -9.83 4.96
C GLY A 50 -0.05 -10.86 4.25
N PHE A 51 -1.26 -11.07 4.79
CA PHE A 51 -2.20 -12.06 4.26
C PHE A 51 -2.59 -11.79 2.80
N MET A 52 -3.01 -10.56 2.47
CA MET A 52 -3.36 -10.18 1.10
C MET A 52 -2.15 -9.87 0.24
N GLY A 53 -1.10 -9.29 0.80
CA GLY A 53 0.14 -8.99 0.06
C GLY A 53 0.75 -10.23 -0.60
N LYS A 54 0.85 -11.37 0.11
CA LYS A 54 1.41 -12.60 -0.48
C LYS A 54 0.53 -13.18 -1.58
N VAL A 55 -0.79 -13.02 -1.47
CA VAL A 55 -1.75 -13.45 -2.51
C VAL A 55 -1.60 -12.56 -3.74
N LEU A 56 -1.49 -11.23 -3.57
CA LEU A 56 -1.22 -10.31 -4.66
C LEU A 56 0.06 -10.67 -5.42
N VAL A 57 1.17 -10.87 -4.69
CA VAL A 57 2.46 -11.28 -5.29
C VAL A 57 2.29 -12.57 -6.07
N GLU A 58 1.62 -13.56 -5.50
CA GLU A 58 1.41 -14.84 -6.15
C GLU A 58 0.51 -14.75 -7.40
N ARG A 59 -0.57 -13.97 -7.34
CA ARG A 59 -1.46 -13.73 -8.49
C ARG A 59 -0.73 -13.04 -9.63
N ILE A 60 0.11 -12.04 -9.33
CA ILE A 60 0.93 -11.37 -10.34
C ILE A 60 1.90 -12.36 -10.98
N LEU A 61 2.67 -13.12 -10.19
CA LEU A 61 3.64 -14.09 -10.72
C LEU A 61 2.99 -15.24 -11.49
N SER A 62 1.80 -15.70 -11.07
CA SER A 62 1.09 -16.79 -11.74
C SER A 62 0.39 -16.35 -13.03
N THR A 63 -0.02 -15.09 -13.13
CA THR A 63 -0.84 -14.59 -14.25
C THR A 63 0.00 -13.83 -15.26
N CYS A 64 1.04 -13.12 -14.83
CA CYS A 64 1.84 -12.20 -15.63
C CYS A 64 3.28 -12.73 -15.77
N PRO A 65 3.52 -13.75 -16.61
CA PRO A 65 4.84 -14.40 -16.72
C PRO A 65 5.94 -13.48 -17.24
N GLU A 66 5.59 -12.37 -17.88
CA GLU A 66 6.50 -11.35 -18.42
C GLU A 66 6.65 -10.12 -17.50
N VAL A 67 6.04 -10.12 -16.31
CA VAL A 67 6.29 -9.05 -15.33
C VAL A 67 7.78 -8.94 -15.02
N GLY A 68 8.26 -7.71 -14.84
CA GLY A 68 9.64 -7.42 -14.45
C GLY A 68 9.92 -7.80 -12.99
N ARG A 69 10.63 -6.93 -12.27
CA ARG A 69 10.96 -7.19 -10.87
C ARG A 69 9.81 -6.77 -9.95
N LEU A 70 9.55 -7.58 -8.93
CA LEU A 70 8.67 -7.22 -7.82
C LEU A 70 9.55 -6.84 -6.63
N HIS A 71 9.67 -5.54 -6.38
CA HIS A 71 10.37 -4.94 -5.27
C HIS A 71 9.47 -4.99 -4.03
N LEU A 72 9.85 -5.78 -3.04
CA LEU A 72 9.05 -6.01 -1.84
C LEU A 72 9.66 -5.21 -0.68
N LEU A 73 8.95 -4.18 -0.22
CA LEU A 73 9.36 -3.43 0.96
C LEU A 73 9.23 -4.31 2.21
N MET A 74 10.35 -4.59 2.87
CA MET A 74 10.40 -5.43 4.05
C MET A 74 11.28 -4.82 5.14
N ARG A 75 10.71 -4.71 6.33
CA ARG A 75 11.44 -4.35 7.56
C ARG A 75 12.02 -5.56 8.27
N ASP A 76 13.01 -5.32 9.14
CA ASP A 76 13.36 -6.28 10.19
C ASP A 76 12.14 -6.59 11.06
N LYS A 77 11.96 -7.87 11.42
CA LYS A 77 10.89 -8.26 12.33
C LYS A 77 11.30 -9.48 13.14
N LYS A 78 11.20 -9.40 14.48
CA LYS A 78 11.50 -10.51 15.40
C LYS A 78 12.88 -11.16 15.12
N GLY A 79 13.91 -10.32 14.95
CA GLY A 79 15.29 -10.78 14.67
C GLY A 79 15.50 -11.42 13.30
N HIS A 80 14.54 -11.32 12.37
CA HIS A 80 14.68 -11.80 11.00
C HIS A 80 14.94 -10.63 10.05
N SER A 81 16.07 -10.70 9.33
CA SER A 81 16.43 -9.74 8.28
C SER A 81 15.44 -9.77 7.12
N PRO A 82 15.28 -8.67 6.36
CA PRO A 82 14.46 -8.62 5.16
C PRO A 82 14.75 -9.78 4.18
N GLN A 83 16.02 -10.13 4.00
CA GLN A 83 16.47 -11.23 3.14
C GLN A 83 15.97 -12.59 3.66
N LYS A 84 16.08 -12.85 4.96
CA LYS A 84 15.57 -14.07 5.58
C LYS A 84 14.04 -14.16 5.48
N ARG A 85 13.35 -13.03 5.65
CA ARG A 85 11.89 -12.94 5.49
C ARG A 85 11.46 -13.19 4.04
N LEU A 86 12.22 -12.71 3.05
CA LEU A 86 11.98 -13.03 1.64
C LEU A 86 12.14 -14.53 1.37
N ALA A 87 13.20 -15.16 1.91
CA ALA A 87 13.40 -16.60 1.77
C ALA A 87 12.22 -17.42 2.35
N GLN A 88 11.74 -17.03 3.54
CA GLN A 88 10.55 -17.62 4.15
C GLN A 88 9.28 -17.39 3.32
N LEU A 89 9.11 -16.18 2.76
CA LEU A 89 7.97 -15.86 1.90
C LEU A 89 7.95 -16.78 0.67
N LYS A 90 9.11 -16.96 0.00
CA LYS A 90 9.26 -17.86 -1.16
C LYS A 90 8.94 -19.33 -0.86
N GLN A 91 8.99 -19.75 0.40
CA GLN A 91 8.63 -21.10 0.86
C GLN A 91 7.16 -21.24 1.24
N SER A 92 6.39 -20.16 1.31
CA SER A 92 4.97 -20.22 1.68
C SER A 92 4.17 -21.08 0.71
N GLN A 93 3.18 -21.80 1.23
CA GLN A 93 2.26 -22.65 0.45
C GLN A 93 1.47 -21.87 -0.61
N VAL A 94 1.26 -20.57 -0.43
CA VAL A 94 0.58 -19.74 -1.44
C VAL A 94 1.27 -19.87 -2.80
N PHE A 95 2.61 -19.99 -2.82
CA PHE A 95 3.42 -20.10 -4.04
C PHE A 95 3.61 -21.55 -4.54
N ASP A 96 2.92 -22.56 -3.98
CA ASP A 96 3.04 -23.96 -4.43
C ASP A 96 2.78 -24.09 -5.94
N ASN A 97 1.70 -23.45 -6.42
CA ASN A 97 1.35 -23.46 -7.85
C ASN A 97 2.38 -22.74 -8.72
N VAL A 98 2.92 -21.61 -8.26
CA VAL A 98 3.97 -20.87 -8.98
C VAL A 98 5.24 -21.73 -9.07
N ARG A 99 5.64 -22.40 -7.97
CA ARG A 99 6.80 -23.31 -7.97
C ARG A 99 6.61 -24.50 -8.91
N ALA A 100 5.44 -25.14 -8.87
CA ALA A 100 5.13 -26.30 -9.69
C ALA A 100 5.12 -25.97 -11.19
N ARG A 101 4.62 -24.79 -11.57
CA ARG A 101 4.54 -24.36 -12.97
C ARG A 101 5.86 -23.79 -13.49
N ASN A 102 6.45 -22.84 -12.76
CA ASN A 102 7.71 -22.21 -13.11
C ASN A 102 8.34 -21.55 -11.88
N HIS A 103 9.17 -22.31 -11.16
CA HIS A 103 9.91 -21.82 -9.99
C HIS A 103 10.74 -20.54 -10.23
N ARG A 104 11.21 -20.28 -11.46
CA ARG A 104 12.00 -19.08 -11.80
C ARG A 104 11.19 -17.78 -11.71
N GLN A 105 9.86 -17.86 -11.71
CA GLN A 105 9.03 -16.67 -11.44
C GLN A 105 9.33 -16.08 -10.05
N LEU A 106 9.73 -16.89 -9.07
CA LEU A 106 10.11 -16.40 -7.74
C LEU A 106 11.46 -15.65 -7.73
N ASP A 107 12.28 -15.79 -8.78
CA ASP A 107 13.56 -15.07 -8.89
C ASP A 107 13.35 -13.58 -9.16
N LYS A 108 12.15 -13.21 -9.63
CA LYS A 108 11.73 -11.82 -9.83
C LYS A 108 11.49 -11.04 -8.54
N LEU A 109 11.37 -11.74 -7.40
CA LEU A 109 11.16 -11.10 -6.12
C LEU A 109 12.47 -10.53 -5.59
N CYS A 110 12.51 -9.21 -5.45
CA CYS A 110 13.63 -8.45 -4.89
C CYS A 110 13.22 -7.87 -3.55
N VAL A 111 14.11 -7.94 -2.55
CA VAL A 111 13.87 -7.30 -1.26
C VAL A 111 14.34 -5.86 -1.30
N VAL A 112 13.53 -4.95 -0.77
CA VAL A 112 13.93 -3.57 -0.47
C VAL A 112 13.79 -3.38 1.02
N SER A 113 14.91 -3.18 1.71
CA SER A 113 14.93 -2.94 3.15
C SER A 113 14.28 -1.60 3.46
N GLY A 114 13.31 -1.58 4.36
CA GLY A 114 12.67 -0.34 4.80
C GLY A 114 11.46 -0.57 5.69
N ASP A 115 11.03 0.49 6.38
CA ASP A 115 9.87 0.55 7.25
C ASP A 115 9.02 1.79 6.92
N VAL A 116 7.72 1.58 6.72
CA VAL A 116 6.77 2.63 6.34
C VAL A 116 6.59 3.71 7.40
N SER A 117 6.96 3.41 8.66
CA SER A 117 6.93 4.36 9.77
C SER A 117 8.15 5.30 9.80
N LYS A 118 9.12 5.13 8.90
CA LYS A 118 10.37 5.91 8.90
C LYS A 118 10.36 6.97 7.78
N PRO A 119 11.06 8.11 7.97
CA PRO A 119 11.34 9.04 6.87
C PRO A 119 11.95 8.32 5.67
N GLN A 120 11.51 8.67 4.46
CA GLN A 120 11.90 7.99 3.20
C GLN A 120 11.73 6.46 3.26
N LEU A 121 10.77 5.98 4.06
CA LEU A 121 10.52 4.58 4.35
C LEU A 121 11.75 3.83 4.92
N GLY A 122 12.71 4.57 5.50
CA GLY A 122 13.97 4.01 5.99
C GLY A 122 14.88 3.45 4.90
N MET A 123 14.65 3.83 3.64
CA MET A 123 15.50 3.47 2.51
C MET A 123 16.73 4.39 2.46
N ASP A 124 17.86 3.82 2.08
CA ASP A 124 19.04 4.60 1.68
C ASP A 124 19.00 4.95 0.19
N ALA A 125 19.98 5.73 -0.27
CA ALA A 125 20.05 6.17 -1.66
C ALA A 125 20.16 4.99 -2.65
N ASP A 126 20.83 3.91 -2.25
CA ASP A 126 20.99 2.71 -3.08
C ASP A 126 19.66 1.96 -3.23
N ALA A 127 18.90 1.82 -2.14
CA ALA A 127 17.56 1.26 -2.16
C ALA A 127 16.60 2.08 -3.03
N ILE A 128 16.65 3.41 -2.96
CA ILE A 128 15.85 4.29 -3.83
C ILE A 128 16.29 4.13 -5.30
N ALA A 129 17.60 4.05 -5.58
CA ALA A 129 18.10 3.86 -6.93
C ALA A 129 17.62 2.53 -7.56
N GLN A 130 17.46 1.47 -6.76
CA GLN A 130 16.90 0.20 -7.22
C GLN A 130 15.44 0.32 -7.70
N LEU A 131 14.71 1.34 -7.28
CA LEU A 131 13.31 1.57 -7.65
C LEU A 131 13.15 2.33 -8.97
N ARG A 132 14.24 2.74 -9.65
CA ARG A 132 14.18 3.58 -10.86
C ARG A 132 13.32 2.99 -11.99
N GLU A 133 13.29 1.66 -12.11
CA GLU A 133 12.50 0.94 -13.12
C GLU A 133 11.06 0.63 -12.67
N VAL A 134 10.68 0.99 -11.44
CA VAL A 134 9.32 0.81 -10.93
C VAL A 134 8.37 1.77 -11.65
N SER A 135 7.30 1.21 -12.20
CA SER A 135 6.20 1.96 -12.81
C SER A 135 4.87 1.75 -12.12
N ILE A 136 4.77 0.79 -11.20
CA ILE A 136 3.53 0.46 -10.49
C ILE A 136 3.82 0.28 -9.00
N VAL A 137 2.99 0.87 -8.15
CA VAL A 137 3.13 0.77 -6.69
C VAL A 137 1.84 0.22 -6.08
N PHE A 138 1.95 -0.84 -5.30
CA PHE A 138 0.88 -1.33 -4.42
C PHE A 138 1.23 -1.03 -2.97
N HIS A 139 0.45 -0.15 -2.35
CA HIS A 139 0.53 0.14 -0.94
C HIS A 139 -0.51 -0.68 -0.17
N SER A 140 -0.07 -1.78 0.47
CA SER A 140 -0.93 -2.65 1.30
C SER A 140 -0.42 -2.77 2.74
N ALA A 141 0.68 -2.11 3.10
CA ALA A 141 1.12 -2.04 4.48
C ALA A 141 0.24 -1.10 5.29
N ALA A 142 -0.29 -1.57 6.41
CA ALA A 142 -1.02 -0.77 7.39
C ALA A 142 -0.91 -1.44 8.77
N THR A 143 -1.13 -0.68 9.84
CA THR A 143 -1.59 -1.29 11.10
C THR A 143 -3.09 -1.51 11.02
N LEU A 144 -3.53 -2.71 11.42
CA LEU A 144 -4.93 -3.13 11.40
C LEU A 144 -5.52 -3.21 12.82
N LYS A 145 -4.78 -2.72 13.82
CA LYS A 145 -5.20 -2.76 15.21
C LYS A 145 -6.15 -1.59 15.48
N PHE A 146 -7.32 -1.90 16.01
CA PHE A 146 -8.37 -0.90 16.27
C PHE A 146 -8.11 -0.10 17.54
N ASP A 147 -7.22 -0.58 18.41
CA ASP A 147 -6.85 -0.01 19.70
C ASP A 147 -5.45 0.62 19.69
N GLU A 148 -4.86 0.82 18.51
CA GLU A 148 -3.55 1.45 18.39
C GLU A 148 -3.62 2.94 18.80
N PRO A 149 -2.64 3.48 19.53
CA PRO A 149 -2.58 4.91 19.82
C PRO A 149 -2.65 5.74 18.54
N LEU A 150 -3.44 6.82 18.56
CA LEU A 150 -3.68 7.68 17.41
C LEU A 150 -2.40 8.16 16.68
N PRO A 151 -1.28 8.50 17.35
CA PRO A 151 -0.07 8.93 16.64
C PRO A 151 0.56 7.80 15.84
N VAL A 152 0.45 6.56 16.33
CA VAL A 152 0.95 5.38 15.63
C VAL A 152 0.05 5.05 14.43
N ALA A 153 -1.27 5.17 14.59
CA ALA A 153 -2.22 4.98 13.49
C ALA A 153 -1.99 6.01 12.37
N ILE A 154 -1.89 7.31 12.71
CA ILE A 154 -1.59 8.38 11.75
C ILE A 154 -0.24 8.15 11.09
N ASP A 155 0.80 7.83 11.85
CA ASP A 155 2.13 7.61 11.30
C ASP A 155 2.18 6.45 10.29
N GLN A 156 1.52 5.33 10.61
CA GLN A 156 1.60 4.10 9.83
C GLN A 156 0.60 4.01 8.68
N ASN A 157 -0.58 4.62 8.79
CA ASN A 157 -1.64 4.49 7.80
C ASN A 157 -1.84 5.75 6.95
N VAL A 158 -1.45 6.93 7.46
CA VAL A 158 -1.62 8.22 6.75
C VAL A 158 -0.28 8.71 6.24
N ARG A 159 0.68 8.99 7.14
CA ARG A 159 1.99 9.55 6.75
C ARG A 159 2.84 8.59 5.92
N SER A 160 2.65 7.29 6.11
CA SER A 160 3.30 6.27 5.26
C SER A 160 2.92 6.41 3.79
N VAL A 161 1.70 6.85 3.48
CA VAL A 161 1.23 7.09 2.13
C VAL A 161 1.88 8.36 1.57
N GLU A 162 1.91 9.46 2.35
CA GLU A 162 2.61 10.70 1.96
C GLU A 162 4.09 10.43 1.64
N ARG A 163 4.81 9.75 2.54
CA ARG A 163 6.22 9.39 2.35
C ARG A 163 6.46 8.54 1.11
N LEU A 164 5.51 7.65 0.79
CA LEU A 164 5.63 6.80 -0.39
C LEU A 164 5.32 7.58 -1.66
N LEU A 165 4.36 8.51 -1.64
CA LEU A 165 4.09 9.43 -2.74
C LEU A 165 5.30 10.33 -3.03
N ASP A 166 5.96 10.87 -2.00
CA ASP A 166 7.20 11.65 -2.14
C ASP A 166 8.33 10.88 -2.84
N ILE A 167 8.35 9.55 -2.72
CA ILE A 167 9.27 8.67 -3.45
C ILE A 167 8.77 8.48 -4.88
N CYS A 168 7.48 8.18 -5.06
CA CYS A 168 6.86 7.95 -6.36
C CYS A 168 7.03 9.15 -7.31
N ASP A 169 6.93 10.38 -6.80
CA ASP A 169 7.10 11.62 -7.57
C ASP A 169 8.49 11.78 -8.17
N LYS A 170 9.48 11.07 -7.62
CA LYS A 170 10.87 11.08 -8.08
C LYS A 170 11.19 9.90 -9.01
N LEU A 171 10.28 8.94 -9.16
CA LEU A 171 10.47 7.78 -10.02
C LEU A 171 10.10 8.14 -11.47
N PRO A 172 10.98 7.86 -12.45
CA PRO A 172 10.81 8.37 -13.81
C PRO A 172 9.70 7.66 -14.62
N ASN A 173 9.26 6.50 -14.17
CA ASN A 173 8.41 5.60 -14.96
C ASN A 173 7.00 5.42 -14.36
N MET A 174 6.57 6.26 -13.41
CA MET A 174 5.30 6.00 -12.72
C MET A 174 4.08 6.03 -13.65
N GLU A 175 3.33 4.93 -13.64
CA GLU A 175 2.06 4.76 -14.36
C GLU A 175 0.87 4.57 -13.40
N ALA A 176 1.05 3.90 -12.25
CA ALA A 176 -0.06 3.62 -11.34
C ALA A 176 0.36 3.51 -9.87
N PHE A 177 -0.42 4.16 -8.99
CA PHE A 177 -0.35 3.98 -7.54
C PHE A 177 -1.67 3.38 -7.03
N ILE A 178 -1.58 2.24 -6.36
CA ILE A 178 -2.71 1.49 -5.84
C ILE A 178 -2.61 1.46 -4.32
N HIS A 179 -3.55 2.11 -3.63
CA HIS A 179 -3.69 2.02 -2.18
C HIS A 179 -4.76 1.00 -1.82
N VAL A 180 -4.42 0.06 -0.94
CA VAL A 180 -5.40 -0.90 -0.40
C VAL A 180 -6.00 -0.30 0.87
N SER A 181 -7.22 0.25 0.73
CA SER A 181 -8.00 0.76 1.85
C SER A 181 -8.80 -0.37 2.54
N THR A 182 -9.82 0.00 3.32
CA THR A 182 -10.71 -0.90 4.02
C THR A 182 -12.17 -0.53 3.77
N ALA A 183 -13.05 -1.53 3.62
CA ALA A 183 -14.49 -1.29 3.52
C ALA A 183 -15.08 -0.66 4.81
N TYR A 184 -14.31 -0.66 5.91
CA TYR A 184 -14.68 -0.06 7.18
C TYR A 184 -14.30 1.42 7.30
N SER A 185 -13.70 2.04 6.26
CA SER A 185 -13.25 3.44 6.31
C SER A 185 -14.38 4.42 6.62
N ASN A 186 -15.63 4.07 6.28
CA ASN A 186 -16.83 4.86 6.57
C ASN A 186 -17.86 4.07 7.40
N ALA A 187 -17.39 3.29 8.38
CA ALA A 187 -18.23 2.40 9.19
C ALA A 187 -19.32 3.12 10.03
N GLU A 188 -19.22 4.44 10.20
CA GLU A 188 -20.24 5.28 10.83
C GLU A 188 -21.46 5.53 9.92
N LEU A 189 -21.33 5.28 8.61
CA LEU A 189 -22.40 5.49 7.63
C LEU A 189 -23.19 4.20 7.40
N THR A 190 -24.52 4.31 7.36
CA THR A 190 -25.40 3.18 7.04
C THR A 190 -25.40 2.81 5.56
N VAL A 191 -25.07 3.78 4.69
CA VAL A 191 -24.97 3.60 3.24
C VAL A 191 -23.68 4.28 2.77
N VAL A 192 -22.85 3.50 2.06
CA VAL A 192 -21.60 3.98 1.45
C VAL A 192 -21.74 3.90 -0.07
N GLU A 193 -21.71 5.07 -0.70
CA GLU A 193 -21.68 5.27 -2.14
C GLU A 193 -20.25 5.32 -2.68
N GLU A 194 -20.07 5.05 -3.99
CA GLU A 194 -18.81 5.19 -4.72
C GLU A 194 -18.51 6.68 -4.96
N ARG A 195 -17.95 7.34 -3.94
CA ARG A 195 -17.49 8.72 -4.00
C ARG A 195 -16.35 8.97 -3.03
N VAL A 196 -15.65 10.08 -3.24
CA VAL A 196 -14.66 10.55 -2.28
C VAL A 196 -15.39 11.20 -1.10
N TYR A 197 -15.10 10.71 0.10
CA TYR A 197 -15.62 11.28 1.34
C TYR A 197 -14.66 12.35 1.87
N PRO A 198 -15.17 13.44 2.46
CA PRO A 198 -14.31 14.40 3.13
C PRO A 198 -13.61 13.74 4.32
N ALA A 199 -12.35 14.10 4.56
CA ALA A 199 -11.65 13.67 5.76
C ALA A 199 -12.38 14.20 7.01
N PRO A 200 -12.42 13.42 8.12
CA PRO A 200 -13.11 13.83 9.35
C PRO A 200 -12.48 15.08 9.97
N VAL A 201 -11.17 15.27 9.75
CA VAL A 201 -10.39 16.45 10.15
C VAL A 201 -9.36 16.80 9.07
N PRO A 202 -8.91 18.07 8.97
CA PRO A 202 -7.78 18.43 8.14
C PRO A 202 -6.52 17.63 8.51
N LEU A 203 -5.83 17.11 7.49
CA LEU A 203 -4.63 16.29 7.66
C LEU A 203 -3.56 16.97 8.53
N ALA A 204 -3.24 18.23 8.22
CA ALA A 204 -2.25 19.01 8.96
C ALA A 204 -2.61 19.10 10.46
N GLN A 205 -3.89 19.27 10.79
CA GLN A 205 -4.36 19.32 12.18
C GLN A 205 -4.17 17.98 12.89
N ALA A 206 -4.58 16.87 12.25
CA ALA A 206 -4.40 15.52 12.81
C ALA A 206 -2.92 15.22 13.06
N CYS A 207 -2.09 15.55 12.07
CA CYS A 207 -0.64 15.42 12.11
C CYS A 207 0.00 16.23 13.25
N THR A 208 -0.34 17.52 13.40
CA THR A 208 0.17 18.36 14.49
C THR A 208 -0.27 17.83 15.85
N LEU A 209 -1.53 17.43 15.99
CA LEU A 209 -2.06 16.90 17.25
C LEU A 209 -1.34 15.59 17.64
N ALA A 210 -1.11 14.70 16.69
CA ALA A 210 -0.37 13.46 16.90
C ALA A 210 1.10 13.67 17.34
N GLU A 211 1.74 14.74 16.87
CA GLU A 211 3.15 15.02 17.15
C GLU A 211 3.38 15.84 18.43
N THR A 212 2.41 16.69 18.80
CA THR A 212 2.62 17.70 19.85
C THR A 212 1.95 17.36 21.18
N LEU A 213 0.87 16.58 21.17
CA LEU A 213 0.16 16.26 22.40
C LEU A 213 0.86 15.12 23.16
N PRO A 214 1.07 15.26 24.49
CA PRO A 214 1.50 14.15 25.32
C PRO A 214 0.53 12.96 25.24
N VAL A 215 1.06 11.74 25.22
CA VAL A 215 0.28 10.50 25.04
C VAL A 215 -0.89 10.39 26.02
N ASP A 216 -0.68 10.79 27.28
CA ASP A 216 -1.72 10.73 28.31
C ASP A 216 -2.90 11.66 28.01
N LEU A 217 -2.61 12.91 27.60
CA LEU A 217 -3.64 13.88 27.25
C LEU A 217 -4.37 13.48 25.97
N LEU A 218 -3.61 12.95 25.00
CA LEU A 218 -4.18 12.40 23.77
C LEU A 218 -5.16 11.27 24.06
N GLY A 219 -4.79 10.36 24.98
CA GLY A 219 -5.66 9.27 25.43
C GLY A 219 -6.97 9.75 26.04
N GLN A 220 -6.96 10.89 26.75
CA GLN A 220 -8.17 11.48 27.35
C GLN A 220 -9.13 12.06 26.30
N ILE A 221 -8.61 12.62 25.22
CA ILE A 221 -9.43 13.26 24.17
C ILE A 221 -9.73 12.32 22.99
N ASN A 222 -9.03 11.19 22.86
CA ASN A 222 -9.01 10.36 21.66
C ASN A 222 -10.42 10.01 21.16
N THR A 223 -11.27 9.47 22.04
CA THR A 223 -12.64 9.07 21.70
C THR A 223 -13.49 10.23 21.17
N GLN A 224 -13.32 11.42 21.74
CA GLN A 224 -14.04 12.61 21.28
C GLN A 224 -13.48 13.13 19.96
N TYR A 225 -12.16 13.08 19.80
CA TYR A 225 -11.46 13.57 18.62
C TYR A 225 -11.76 12.73 17.37
N ILE A 226 -11.80 11.40 17.52
CA ILE A 226 -12.04 10.50 16.39
C ILE A 226 -13.54 10.33 16.05
N SER A 227 -14.43 10.76 16.95
CA SER A 227 -15.87 10.69 16.72
C SER A 227 -16.27 11.39 15.40
N PRO A 228 -17.16 10.82 14.58
CA PRO A 228 -18.00 9.63 14.83
C PRO A 228 -17.35 8.28 14.50
N LYS A 229 -16.06 8.25 14.14
CA LYS A 229 -15.38 7.01 13.78
C LYS A 229 -15.28 6.08 15.00
N PRO A 230 -15.49 4.77 14.82
CA PRO A 230 -15.54 3.83 15.93
C PRO A 230 -14.18 3.50 16.55
N ASN A 231 -13.07 3.76 15.83
CA ASN A 231 -11.72 3.43 16.27
C ASN A 231 -10.64 4.18 15.47
N THR A 232 -9.40 4.13 15.94
CA THR A 232 -8.25 4.84 15.33
C THR A 232 -7.80 4.25 13.99
N TYR A 233 -8.18 3.01 13.66
CA TYR A 233 -7.85 2.39 12.37
C TYR A 233 -8.70 2.94 11.22
N THR A 234 -9.93 3.35 11.53
CA THR A 234 -10.93 3.86 10.56
C THR A 234 -11.08 5.38 10.59
N PHE A 235 -10.24 6.05 11.39
CA PHE A 235 -10.12 7.51 11.48
C PHE A 235 -9.10 8.04 10.47
#